data_AF-A0A7C1XLY6-F1
#
_entry.id   AF-A0A7C1XLY6-F1
#
_cell.length_a   1.000
_cell.length_b   1.000
_cell.length_c   1.000
_cell.angle_alpha   90.00
_cell.angle_beta   90.00
_cell.angle_gamma   90.00
#
_symmetry.space_group_name_H-M   'P 1'
#
loop_
_entity.id
_entity.type
_entity.pdbx_description
1 polymer ?
#
loop_
_entity_poly.entity_id
_entity_poly.type
_entity_poly.pdbx_seq_one_letter_code
_entity_poly.pdbx_strand_id
1 'polypeptide(L)'
;MADWDANSTQLTQNIIRLLTSSVWDEANECRFPSACRWHTELMRQLDVDNPDWVGAYRGAPGMKTIEVHVDDLWGMPANEVANAITRFEAILQQVFEDLDVELPRSLIDQPQFTHSDDQLYKVIELCSWAHAEWVRIHPFVNGNGRIARIWANYIAVRYGLPAFVRIRPRPDPLPYGAVGRQAMQGEWQPTVTLFLRMLKEYLANPQ
;
A
#
# COMPACT_ATOMS: atom_id res chain seq x y z
N MET A 1 25.36 9.13 -0.78
CA MET A 1 24.29 9.35 -1.77
C MET A 1 23.12 8.57 -1.24
N ALA A 2 21.93 9.18 -1.10
CA ALA A 2 20.80 8.49 -0.47
C ALA A 2 20.53 7.15 -1.16
N ASP A 3 20.47 6.08 -0.38
CA ASP A 3 20.28 4.71 -0.87
C ASP A 3 18.87 4.19 -0.59
N TRP A 4 18.02 5.02 0.00
CA TRP A 4 16.65 4.67 0.35
C TRP A 4 15.75 4.30 -0.83
N ASP A 5 16.22 4.37 -2.09
CA ASP A 5 15.56 3.82 -3.28
C ASP A 5 16.23 2.56 -3.87
N ALA A 6 17.44 2.24 -3.44
CA ALA A 6 18.20 1.09 -3.92
C ALA A 6 17.54 -0.22 -3.45
N ASN A 7 17.71 -1.28 -4.25
CA ASN A 7 17.38 -2.64 -3.82
C ASN A 7 18.51 -3.16 -2.91
N SER A 8 18.69 -2.55 -1.74
CA SER A 8 19.74 -2.90 -0.79
C SER A 8 19.34 -4.10 0.08
N THR A 9 20.34 -4.79 0.62
CA THR A 9 20.14 -5.84 1.63
C THR A 9 19.41 -5.28 2.85
N GLN A 10 19.75 -4.07 3.27
CA GLN A 10 19.11 -3.38 4.40
C GLN A 10 17.61 -3.16 4.14
N LEU A 11 17.23 -2.63 2.97
CA LEU A 11 15.82 -2.44 2.62
C LEU A 11 15.06 -3.78 2.60
N THR A 12 15.68 -4.83 2.07
CA THR A 12 15.09 -6.18 2.07
C THR A 12 14.83 -6.68 3.49
N GLN A 13 15.78 -6.49 4.41
CA GLN A 13 15.61 -6.84 5.83
C GLN A 13 14.52 -6.01 6.51
N ASN A 14 14.43 -4.72 6.20
CA ASN A 14 13.39 -3.84 6.72
C ASN A 14 12.00 -4.29 6.25
N ILE A 15 11.85 -4.66 4.97
CA ILE A 15 10.59 -5.18 4.42
C ILE A 15 10.19 -6.46 5.17
N ILE A 16 11.10 -7.45 5.29
CA ILE A 16 10.80 -8.70 5.98
C ILE A 16 10.34 -8.43 7.41
N ARG A 17 11.08 -7.62 8.16
CA ARG A 17 10.75 -7.24 9.54
C ARG A 17 9.39 -6.57 9.64
N LEU A 18 9.15 -5.54 8.82
CA LEU A 18 7.90 -4.77 8.83
C LEU A 18 6.70 -5.66 8.58
N LEU A 19 6.80 -6.55 7.59
CA LEU A 19 5.73 -7.48 7.27
C LEU A 19 5.46 -8.45 8.43
N THR A 20 6.50 -9.10 8.97
CA THR A 20 6.34 -10.15 9.99
C THR A 20 6.07 -9.66 11.40
N SER A 21 6.37 -8.40 11.74
CA SER A 21 6.24 -7.89 13.12
C SER A 21 5.23 -6.76 13.30
N SER A 22 4.56 -6.32 12.23
CA SER A 22 3.60 -5.21 12.30
C SER A 22 2.45 -5.41 11.33
N VAL A 23 2.73 -5.45 10.02
CA VAL A 23 1.66 -5.39 9.00
C VAL A 23 0.72 -6.58 9.09
N TRP A 24 1.27 -7.80 9.27
CA TRP A 24 0.43 -9.00 9.39
C TRP A 24 -0.31 -9.08 10.72
N ASP A 25 0.31 -8.66 11.82
CA ASP A 25 -0.37 -8.61 13.13
C ASP A 25 -1.51 -7.59 13.09
N GLU A 26 -1.28 -6.40 12.53
CA GLU A 26 -2.31 -5.39 12.31
C GLU A 26 -3.44 -5.89 11.42
N ALA A 27 -3.13 -6.62 10.34
CA ALA A 27 -4.13 -7.18 9.45
C ALA A 27 -4.97 -8.28 10.13
N ASN A 28 -4.31 -9.21 10.83
CA ASN A 28 -4.98 -10.32 11.51
C ASN A 28 -5.81 -9.87 12.72
N GLU A 29 -5.32 -8.88 13.46
CA GLU A 29 -6.05 -8.27 14.59
C GLU A 29 -7.06 -7.21 14.16
N CYS A 30 -7.26 -7.03 12.84
CA CYS A 30 -8.18 -6.05 12.27
C CYS A 30 -7.90 -4.61 12.73
N ARG A 31 -6.66 -4.30 13.11
CA ARG A 31 -6.22 -3.00 13.63
C ARG A 31 -5.95 -2.03 12.49
N PHE A 32 -6.52 -0.82 12.54
CA PHE A 32 -6.21 0.21 11.55
C PHE A 32 -4.73 0.64 11.66
N PRO A 33 -3.96 0.62 10.56
CA PRO A 33 -2.51 0.79 10.63
C PRO A 33 -2.09 2.26 10.55
N SER A 34 -0.81 2.53 10.82
CA SER A 34 -0.19 3.84 10.61
C SER A 34 0.81 3.78 9.46
N ALA A 35 0.48 4.43 8.34
CA ALA A 35 1.39 4.50 7.19
C ALA A 35 2.70 5.25 7.52
N CYS A 36 2.67 6.25 8.40
CA CYS A 36 3.87 6.90 8.94
C CYS A 36 4.77 5.90 9.67
N ARG A 37 4.19 5.04 10.52
CA ARG A 37 4.97 3.99 11.23
C ARG A 37 5.56 2.99 10.25
N TRP A 38 4.77 2.52 9.28
CA TRP A 38 5.28 1.64 8.23
C TRP A 38 6.44 2.28 7.47
N HIS A 39 6.33 3.55 7.12
CA HIS A 39 7.40 4.30 6.46
C HIS A 39 8.65 4.40 7.34
N THR A 40 8.53 4.73 8.62
CA THR A 40 9.66 4.77 9.55
C THR A 40 10.40 3.45 9.64
N GLU A 41 9.67 2.34 9.79
CA GLU A 41 10.27 1.01 9.84
C GLU A 41 10.93 0.61 8.51
N LEU A 42 10.30 0.96 7.39
CA LEU A 42 10.82 0.67 6.06
C LEU A 42 12.13 1.42 5.78
N MET A 43 12.27 2.65 6.27
CA MET A 43 13.46 3.50 6.06
C MET A 43 14.56 3.29 7.12
N ARG A 44 14.34 2.42 8.11
CA ARG A 44 15.28 2.18 9.20
C ARG A 44 16.69 1.86 8.66
N GLN A 45 17.70 2.60 9.13
CA GLN A 45 19.12 2.40 8.76
C GLN A 45 19.42 2.54 7.25
N LEU A 46 18.53 3.18 6.47
CA LEU A 46 18.86 3.63 5.12
C LEU A 46 19.44 5.03 5.16
N ASP A 47 20.32 5.33 4.21
CA ASP A 47 20.81 6.69 3.98
C ASP A 47 19.71 7.49 3.29
N VAL A 48 19.19 8.48 4.02
CA VAL A 48 18.15 9.41 3.56
C VAL A 48 18.74 10.82 3.49
N ASP A 49 18.28 11.63 2.54
CA ASP A 49 18.81 13.00 2.37
C ASP A 49 18.47 13.90 3.56
N ASN A 50 17.30 13.70 4.18
CA ASN A 50 16.91 14.38 5.40
C ASN A 50 16.13 13.42 6.32
N PRO A 51 16.63 13.14 7.54
CA PRO A 51 15.95 12.30 8.53
C PRO A 51 14.53 12.76 8.89
N ASP A 52 14.26 14.07 8.85
CA ASP A 52 12.94 14.63 9.16
C ASP A 52 11.85 14.20 8.16
N TRP A 53 12.24 13.70 6.98
CA TRP A 53 11.30 13.18 5.99
C TRP A 53 10.81 11.76 6.32
N VAL A 54 11.48 11.07 7.24
CA VAL A 54 11.15 9.69 7.58
C VAL A 54 9.92 9.63 8.49
N GLY A 55 8.85 9.04 7.97
CA GLY A 55 7.60 8.87 8.73
C GLY A 55 6.76 10.14 8.79
N ALA A 56 7.12 11.17 8.01
CA ALA A 56 6.41 12.42 7.93
C ALA A 56 5.81 12.62 6.54
N TYR A 57 4.53 12.98 6.48
CA TYR A 57 3.93 13.43 5.23
C TYR A 57 4.52 14.78 4.83
N ARG A 58 4.76 14.97 3.53
CA ARG A 58 5.02 16.32 2.99
C ARG A 58 3.82 17.22 3.24
N GLY A 59 4.06 18.52 3.34
CA GLY A 59 3.07 19.47 3.86
C GLY A 59 3.14 19.71 5.37
N ALA A 60 3.77 18.80 6.13
CA ALA A 60 4.07 19.02 7.55
C ALA A 60 4.98 20.25 7.76
N PRO A 61 5.04 20.81 8.99
CA PRO A 61 6.03 21.85 9.32
C PRO A 61 7.44 21.44 8.87
N GLY A 62 8.15 22.32 8.15
CA GLY A 62 9.45 22.02 7.54
C GLY A 62 9.40 21.38 6.14
N MET A 63 8.22 20.92 5.69
CA MET A 63 8.03 20.22 4.40
C MET A 63 6.90 20.82 3.55
N LYS A 64 6.46 22.05 3.85
CA LYS A 64 5.30 22.70 3.21
C LYS A 64 5.42 22.92 1.71
N THR A 65 6.65 22.97 1.18
CA THR A 65 6.93 23.28 -0.23
C THR A 65 7.51 22.07 -0.98
N ILE A 66 7.53 20.88 -0.35
CA ILE A 66 8.10 19.69 -0.98
C ILE A 66 7.03 19.04 -1.86
N GLU A 67 7.12 19.30 -3.16
CA GLU A 67 6.31 18.64 -4.17
C GLU A 67 7.05 17.45 -4.78
N VAL A 68 6.30 16.41 -5.12
CA VAL A 68 6.81 15.15 -5.65
C VAL A 68 5.95 14.69 -6.82
N HIS A 69 6.58 14.01 -7.78
CA HIS A 69 5.94 13.56 -9.01
C HIS A 69 6.40 12.15 -9.39
N VAL A 70 5.59 11.48 -10.21
CA VAL A 70 5.94 10.24 -10.91
C VAL A 70 5.99 10.59 -12.39
N ASP A 71 7.19 10.50 -12.98
CA ASP A 71 7.44 10.96 -14.36
C ASP A 71 7.01 12.41 -14.56
N ASP A 72 5.96 12.67 -15.34
CA ASP A 72 5.38 13.98 -15.63
C ASP A 72 4.14 14.33 -14.78
N LEU A 73 3.74 13.44 -13.86
CA LEU A 73 2.49 13.53 -13.11
C LEU A 73 2.76 13.89 -11.64
N TRP A 74 2.24 15.04 -11.21
CA TRP A 74 2.37 15.51 -9.83
C TRP A 74 1.44 14.74 -8.89
N GLY A 75 1.91 14.48 -7.67
CA GLY A 75 1.03 14.09 -6.58
C GLY A 75 0.14 15.25 -6.13
N MET A 76 -0.65 15.03 -5.09
CA MET A 76 -1.43 16.12 -4.46
C MET A 76 -0.54 17.30 -4.05
N PRO A 77 -0.99 18.57 -4.09
CA PRO A 77 -0.22 19.67 -3.52
C PRO A 77 0.17 19.38 -2.05
N ALA A 78 1.40 19.72 -1.63
CA ALA A 78 1.90 19.35 -0.31
C ALA A 78 0.99 19.85 0.82
N ASN A 79 0.45 21.06 0.69
CA ASN A 79 -0.51 21.65 1.65
C ASN A 79 -1.88 20.93 1.69
N GLU A 80 -2.19 20.08 0.72
CA GLU A 80 -3.43 19.30 0.65
C GLU A 80 -3.25 17.84 1.08
N VAL A 81 -2.01 17.34 1.18
CA VAL A 81 -1.70 15.94 1.50
C VAL A 81 -2.36 15.49 2.80
N ALA A 82 -2.27 16.28 3.87
CA ALA A 82 -2.86 15.92 5.16
C ALA A 82 -4.38 15.70 5.05
N ASN A 83 -5.08 16.60 4.36
CA ASN A 83 -6.52 16.48 4.13
C ASN A 83 -6.86 15.29 3.23
N ALA A 84 -6.02 15.03 2.21
CA ALA A 84 -6.20 13.88 1.33
C ALA A 84 -6.05 12.55 2.08
N ILE A 85 -5.06 12.44 2.98
CA ILE A 85 -4.87 11.27 3.84
C ILE A 85 -6.03 11.09 4.82
N THR A 86 -6.51 12.15 5.47
CA THR A 86 -7.69 12.05 6.34
C THR A 86 -8.90 11.52 5.59
N ARG A 87 -9.14 11.97 4.35
CA ARG A 87 -10.23 11.44 3.52
C ARG A 87 -10.01 9.99 3.11
N PHE A 88 -8.79 9.64 2.71
CA PHE A 88 -8.41 8.27 2.37
C PHE A 88 -8.68 7.31 3.54
N GLU A 89 -8.20 7.64 4.73
CA GLU A 89 -8.36 6.80 5.92
C GLU A 89 -9.84 6.72 6.35
N ALA A 90 -10.60 7.80 6.26
CA ALA A 90 -12.03 7.81 6.57
C ALA A 90 -12.85 6.91 5.62
N ILE A 91 -12.57 6.97 4.31
CA ILE A 91 -13.21 6.07 3.34
C ILE A 91 -12.82 4.62 3.63
N LEU A 92 -11.54 4.36 3.87
CA LEU A 92 -11.04 3.01 4.13
C LEU A 92 -11.66 2.41 5.40
N GLN A 93 -11.78 3.21 6.47
CA GLN A 93 -12.43 2.80 7.72
C GLN A 93 -13.90 2.43 7.50
N GLN A 94 -14.65 3.23 6.75
CA GLN A 94 -16.05 2.92 6.44
C GLN A 94 -16.19 1.62 5.64
N VAL A 95 -15.35 1.41 4.62
CA VAL A 95 -15.39 0.18 3.82
C VAL A 95 -14.96 -1.03 4.65
N PHE A 96 -14.01 -0.88 5.58
CA PHE A 96 -13.66 -1.96 6.51
C PHE A 96 -14.83 -2.33 7.42
N GLU A 97 -15.56 -1.36 7.97
CA GLU A 97 -16.74 -1.63 8.79
C GLU A 97 -17.80 -2.44 8.03
N ASP A 98 -18.04 -2.10 6.77
CA ASP A 98 -19.01 -2.81 5.92
C ASP A 98 -18.52 -4.23 5.56
N LEU A 99 -17.25 -4.37 5.15
CA LEU A 99 -16.68 -5.67 4.79
C LEU A 99 -16.46 -6.58 5.98
N ASP A 100 -16.18 -6.05 7.17
CA ASP A 100 -16.02 -6.86 8.38
C ASP A 100 -17.34 -7.51 8.82
N VAL A 101 -18.49 -6.90 8.47
CA VAL A 101 -19.82 -7.51 8.66
C VAL A 101 -20.04 -8.68 7.69
N GLU A 102 -19.61 -8.53 6.43
CA GLU A 102 -19.76 -9.56 5.39
C GLU A 102 -18.75 -10.71 5.52
N LEU A 103 -17.51 -10.37 5.90
CA LEU A 103 -16.35 -11.24 6.02
C LEU A 103 -15.75 -11.13 7.43
N PRO A 104 -16.50 -11.51 8.49
CA PRO A 104 -15.98 -11.44 9.85
C PRO A 104 -14.80 -12.38 10.03
N ARG A 105 -13.87 -12.03 10.94
CA ARG A 105 -12.66 -12.84 11.19
C ARG A 105 -12.97 -14.30 11.54
N SER A 106 -14.05 -14.55 12.28
CA SER A 106 -14.53 -15.89 12.62
C SER A 106 -14.94 -16.75 11.41
N LEU A 107 -15.27 -16.12 10.28
CA LEU A 107 -15.51 -16.80 9.02
C LEU A 107 -14.19 -17.06 8.29
N ILE A 108 -13.32 -16.05 8.19
CA ILE A 108 -12.03 -16.12 7.49
C ILE A 108 -11.10 -17.18 8.11
N ASP A 109 -11.11 -17.33 9.44
CA ASP A 109 -10.25 -18.28 10.16
C ASP A 109 -10.66 -19.75 10.01
N GLN A 110 -11.75 -20.05 9.30
CA GLN A 110 -12.19 -21.42 9.08
C GLN A 110 -11.25 -22.14 8.08
N PRO A 111 -10.82 -23.39 8.36
CA PRO A 111 -9.82 -24.09 7.54
C PRO A 111 -10.17 -24.24 6.04
N GLN A 112 -11.45 -24.24 5.71
CA GLN A 112 -12.00 -24.42 4.37
C GLN A 112 -12.67 -23.15 3.83
N PHE A 113 -12.40 -21.99 4.44
CA PHE A 113 -12.94 -20.74 3.96
C PHE A 113 -12.42 -20.43 2.55
N THR A 114 -13.35 -20.04 1.68
CA THR A 114 -13.06 -19.52 0.35
C THR A 114 -14.01 -18.37 0.06
N HIS A 115 -13.52 -17.30 -0.54
CA HIS A 115 -14.38 -16.22 -1.03
C HIS A 115 -15.30 -16.72 -2.13
N SER A 116 -16.55 -16.24 -2.12
CA SER A 116 -17.34 -16.20 -3.36
C SER A 116 -16.73 -15.23 -4.36
N ASP A 117 -17.12 -15.32 -5.63
CA ASP A 117 -16.63 -14.41 -6.68
C ASP A 117 -16.89 -12.93 -6.34
N ASP A 118 -18.04 -12.61 -5.75
CA ASP A 118 -18.42 -11.26 -5.33
C ASP A 118 -17.54 -10.75 -4.17
N GLN A 119 -17.35 -11.58 -3.14
CA GLN A 119 -16.46 -11.27 -2.01
C GLN A 119 -15.01 -11.08 -2.47
N LEU A 120 -14.53 -11.97 -3.35
CA LEU A 120 -13.18 -11.86 -3.91
C LEU A 120 -13.02 -10.55 -4.68
N TYR A 121 -14.00 -10.20 -5.52
CA TYR A 121 -13.98 -8.96 -6.29
C TYR A 121 -13.96 -7.74 -5.37
N LYS A 122 -14.82 -7.66 -4.34
CA LYS A 122 -14.84 -6.56 -3.36
C LYS A 122 -13.49 -6.37 -2.66
N VAL A 123 -12.87 -7.46 -2.21
CA VAL A 123 -11.56 -7.39 -1.54
C VAL A 123 -10.49 -6.89 -2.51
N ILE A 124 -10.47 -7.39 -3.75
CA ILE A 124 -9.49 -6.96 -4.76
C ILE A 124 -9.74 -5.51 -5.19
N GLU A 125 -11.00 -5.11 -5.34
CA GLU A 125 -11.37 -3.72 -5.64
C GLU A 125 -10.86 -2.77 -4.56
N LEU A 126 -11.02 -3.13 -3.28
CA LEU A 126 -10.49 -2.35 -2.16
C LEU A 126 -8.95 -2.30 -2.15
N CYS A 127 -8.28 -3.44 -2.39
CA CYS A 127 -6.82 -3.48 -2.53
C CYS A 127 -6.35 -2.51 -3.62
N SER A 128 -7.04 -2.53 -4.77
CA SER A 128 -6.72 -1.74 -5.95
C SER A 128 -6.98 -0.25 -5.75
N TRP A 129 -8.12 0.13 -5.18
CA TRP A 129 -8.42 1.52 -4.83
C TRP A 129 -7.41 2.06 -3.83
N ALA A 130 -7.13 1.31 -2.76
CA ALA A 130 -6.22 1.78 -1.71
C ALA A 130 -4.80 1.99 -2.24
N HIS A 131 -4.31 1.06 -3.07
CA HIS A 131 -3.02 1.20 -3.76
C HIS A 131 -2.99 2.42 -4.68
N ALA A 132 -3.97 2.54 -5.57
CA ALA A 132 -4.00 3.58 -6.60
C ALA A 132 -4.17 4.97 -5.98
N GLU A 133 -5.05 5.12 -5.00
CA GLU A 133 -5.28 6.38 -4.30
C GLU A 133 -4.04 6.80 -3.50
N TRP A 134 -3.33 5.85 -2.87
CA TRP A 134 -2.05 6.15 -2.23
C TRP A 134 -0.98 6.63 -3.21
N VAL A 135 -0.89 5.97 -4.38
CA VAL A 135 0.01 6.37 -5.46
C VAL A 135 -0.31 7.81 -5.89
N ARG A 136 -1.59 8.13 -6.09
CA ARG A 136 -2.09 9.44 -6.52
C ARG A 136 -1.84 10.56 -5.51
N ILE A 137 -2.10 10.31 -4.22
CA ILE A 137 -1.81 11.28 -3.15
C ILE A 137 -0.30 11.51 -3.05
N HIS A 138 0.49 10.44 -3.17
CA HIS A 138 1.95 10.46 -3.11
C HIS A 138 2.50 11.19 -1.86
N PRO A 139 2.10 10.80 -0.63
CA PRO A 139 2.22 11.66 0.55
C PRO A 139 3.63 11.80 1.15
N PHE A 140 4.56 10.90 0.82
CA PHE A 140 5.92 10.94 1.33
C PHE A 140 6.89 11.55 0.31
N VAL A 141 8.06 12.00 0.77
CA VAL A 141 9.13 12.46 -0.14
C VAL A 141 9.68 11.30 -0.96
N ASN A 142 9.75 10.11 -0.37
CA ASN A 142 10.15 8.88 -1.02
C ASN A 142 9.35 7.70 -0.45
N GLY A 143 9.39 6.52 -1.06
CA GLY A 143 8.79 5.31 -0.49
C GLY A 143 7.33 5.08 -0.85
N ASN A 144 6.67 6.02 -1.53
CA ASN A 144 5.24 5.96 -1.84
C ASN A 144 4.79 4.66 -2.51
N GLY A 145 5.51 4.22 -3.55
CA GLY A 145 5.18 2.97 -4.22
C GLY A 145 5.29 1.74 -3.30
N ARG A 146 6.24 1.73 -2.35
CA ARG A 146 6.40 0.62 -1.40
C ARG A 146 5.25 0.60 -0.40
N ILE A 147 4.87 1.77 0.13
CA ILE A 147 3.74 1.90 1.05
C ILE A 147 2.42 1.56 0.35
N ALA A 148 2.21 1.98 -0.89
CA ALA A 148 1.02 1.61 -1.67
C ALA A 148 0.86 0.09 -1.80
N ARG A 149 1.97 -0.64 -2.02
CA ARG A 149 1.95 -2.11 -2.08
C ARG A 149 1.73 -2.76 -0.72
N ILE A 150 2.22 -2.14 0.35
CA ILE A 150 1.95 -2.60 1.72
C ILE A 150 0.46 -2.43 2.05
N TRP A 151 -0.17 -1.31 1.68
CA TRP A 151 -1.62 -1.13 1.81
C TRP A 151 -2.42 -2.24 1.12
N ALA A 152 -2.11 -2.53 -0.14
CA ALA A 152 -2.77 -3.61 -0.88
C ALA A 152 -2.65 -4.96 -0.15
N ASN A 153 -1.43 -5.31 0.30
CA ASN A 153 -1.24 -6.58 0.99
C ASN A 153 -1.85 -6.62 2.39
N TYR A 154 -1.85 -5.51 3.12
CA TYR A 154 -2.52 -5.39 4.41
C TYR A 154 -4.01 -5.73 4.28
N ILE A 155 -4.68 -5.15 3.28
CA ILE A 155 -6.09 -5.41 2.97
C ILE A 155 -6.29 -6.86 2.55
N ALA A 156 -5.44 -7.38 1.67
CA ALA A 156 -5.50 -8.76 1.22
C ALA A 156 -5.44 -9.74 2.41
N VAL A 157 -4.44 -9.59 3.28
CA VAL A 157 -4.25 -10.46 4.45
C VAL A 157 -5.37 -10.30 5.48
N ARG A 158 -5.84 -9.06 5.71
CA ARG A 158 -6.99 -8.79 6.60
C ARG A 158 -8.19 -9.65 6.22
N TYR A 159 -8.48 -9.74 4.93
CA TYR A 159 -9.63 -10.46 4.38
C TYR A 159 -9.31 -11.88 3.89
N GLY A 160 -8.20 -12.49 4.34
CA GLY A 160 -7.93 -13.91 4.09
C GLY A 160 -7.33 -14.25 2.73
N LEU A 161 -6.87 -13.26 1.96
CA LEU A 161 -6.05 -13.47 0.77
C LEU A 161 -4.55 -13.45 1.12
N PRO A 162 -3.70 -14.14 0.35
CA PRO A 162 -2.25 -14.01 0.55
C PRO A 162 -1.75 -12.61 0.18
N ALA A 163 -0.61 -12.23 0.72
CA ALA A 163 0.12 -11.04 0.30
C ALA A 163 0.70 -11.21 -1.12
N PHE A 164 -0.10 -10.88 -2.13
CA PHE A 164 0.21 -11.20 -3.53
C PHE A 164 1.01 -10.10 -4.27
N VAL A 165 1.16 -8.91 -3.69
CA VAL A 165 1.88 -7.79 -4.31
C VAL A 165 3.31 -7.69 -3.75
N ARG A 166 4.30 -8.05 -4.55
CA ARG A 166 5.71 -7.98 -4.13
C ARG A 166 6.15 -6.53 -3.84
N ILE A 167 6.68 -6.25 -2.63
CA ILE A 167 7.13 -4.90 -2.23
C ILE A 167 8.38 -4.44 -2.99
N ARG A 168 9.40 -5.32 -3.12
CA ARG A 168 10.62 -5.15 -3.92
C ARG A 168 11.13 -6.50 -4.48
N PRO A 169 11.81 -6.54 -5.64
CA PRO A 169 11.86 -5.46 -6.65
C PRO A 169 10.45 -5.06 -7.09
N ARG A 170 10.30 -3.86 -7.66
CA ARG A 170 9.00 -3.40 -8.19
C ARG A 170 8.44 -4.51 -9.10
N PRO A 171 7.16 -4.89 -8.99
CA PRO A 171 6.55 -5.81 -9.93
C PRO A 171 6.72 -5.23 -11.34
N ASP A 172 7.44 -5.94 -12.21
CA ASP A 172 7.85 -5.41 -13.52
C ASP A 172 7.58 -6.32 -14.73
N PRO A 173 6.51 -7.13 -14.80
CA PRO A 173 5.84 -7.29 -16.07
C PRO A 173 4.98 -6.04 -16.36
N LEU A 174 5.03 -5.56 -17.60
CA LEU A 174 4.01 -4.68 -18.15
C LEU A 174 2.62 -5.26 -17.79
N PRO A 175 1.67 -4.45 -17.26
CA PRO A 175 1.62 -2.99 -17.28
C PRO A 175 1.74 -2.28 -15.91
N TYR A 176 2.48 -2.78 -14.90
CA TYR A 176 2.44 -2.19 -13.53
C TYR A 176 2.73 -0.67 -13.50
N GLY A 177 3.79 -0.23 -14.18
CA GLY A 177 4.13 1.20 -14.26
C GLY A 177 3.07 2.04 -14.98
N ALA A 178 2.48 1.50 -16.06
CA ALA A 178 1.43 2.20 -16.81
C ALA A 178 0.15 2.36 -16.00
N VAL A 179 -0.27 1.32 -15.28
CA VAL A 179 -1.39 1.38 -14.33
C VAL A 179 -1.11 2.38 -13.21
N GLY A 180 0.14 2.46 -12.73
CA GLY A 180 0.56 3.50 -11.79
C GLY A 180 0.38 4.93 -12.32
N ARG A 181 0.68 5.18 -13.60
CA ARG A 181 0.44 6.49 -14.24
C ARG A 181 -1.05 6.81 -14.36
N GLN A 182 -1.89 5.82 -14.67
CA GLN A 182 -3.35 6.00 -14.68
C GLN A 182 -3.89 6.33 -13.29
N ALA A 183 -3.40 5.64 -12.25
CA ALA A 183 -3.75 5.93 -10.86
C ALA A 183 -3.40 7.37 -10.47
N MET A 184 -2.24 7.90 -10.88
CA MET A 184 -1.88 9.31 -10.67
C MET A 184 -2.89 10.30 -11.27
N GLN A 185 -3.63 9.89 -12.31
CA GLN A 185 -4.67 10.70 -12.96
C GLN A 185 -6.07 10.47 -12.36
N GLY A 186 -6.20 9.64 -11.32
CA GLY A 186 -7.48 9.28 -10.69
C GLY A 186 -8.16 8.05 -11.31
N GLU A 187 -7.57 7.43 -12.34
CA GLU A 187 -8.07 6.22 -12.96
C GLU A 187 -7.53 4.99 -12.23
N TRP A 188 -8.27 4.53 -11.20
CA TRP A 188 -7.82 3.41 -10.36
C TRP A 188 -8.32 2.04 -10.86
N GLN A 189 -9.41 1.99 -11.61
CA GLN A 189 -10.05 0.74 -12.07
C GLN A 189 -9.11 -0.21 -12.84
N PRO A 190 -8.16 0.26 -13.68
CA PRO A 190 -7.17 -0.63 -14.31
C PRO A 190 -6.34 -1.45 -13.31
N THR A 191 -6.18 -0.95 -12.07
CA THR A 191 -5.49 -1.65 -10.98
C THR A 191 -6.22 -2.93 -10.56
N VAL A 192 -7.56 -2.99 -10.70
CA VAL A 192 -8.37 -4.17 -10.38
C VAL A 192 -7.98 -5.34 -11.29
N THR A 193 -7.95 -5.10 -12.60
CA THR A 193 -7.55 -6.13 -13.58
C THR A 193 -6.11 -6.58 -13.36
N LEU A 194 -5.20 -5.65 -13.04
CA LEU A 194 -3.82 -5.97 -12.71
C LEU A 194 -3.74 -6.86 -11.46
N PHE A 195 -4.46 -6.51 -10.39
CA PHE A 195 -4.38 -7.23 -9.12
C PHE A 195 -5.02 -8.61 -9.19
N LEU A 196 -6.13 -8.77 -9.91
CA LEU A 196 -6.69 -10.09 -10.20
C LEU A 196 -5.66 -11.00 -10.91
N ARG A 197 -4.94 -10.45 -11.89
CA ARG A 197 -3.87 -11.18 -12.58
C ARG A 197 -2.73 -11.56 -11.64
N MET A 198 -2.26 -10.61 -10.83
CA MET A 198 -1.17 -10.85 -9.87
C MET A 198 -1.55 -11.90 -8.82
N LEU A 199 -2.78 -11.84 -8.27
CA LEU A 199 -3.29 -12.86 -7.36
C LEU A 199 -3.33 -14.23 -8.03
N LYS A 200 -3.86 -14.32 -9.27
CA LYS A 200 -3.89 -15.58 -10.02
C LYS A 200 -2.49 -16.16 -10.25
N GLU A 201 -1.53 -15.31 -10.61
CA GLU A 201 -0.13 -15.72 -10.79
C GLU A 201 0.50 -16.21 -9.48
N TYR A 202 0.22 -15.53 -8.36
CA TYR A 202 0.65 -15.95 -7.03
C TYR A 202 0.06 -17.31 -6.63
N LEU A 203 -1.24 -17.52 -6.83
CA LEU A 203 -1.91 -18.79 -6.49
C LEU A 203 -1.42 -19.95 -7.37
N ALA A 204 -1.04 -19.68 -8.61
CA ALA A 204 -0.46 -20.68 -9.50
C ALA A 204 1.01 -21.01 -9.15
N ASN A 205 1.76 -20.07 -8.58
CA ASN A 205 3.17 -20.20 -8.22
C ASN A 205 3.45 -19.55 -6.86
N PRO A 206 3.01 -20.17 -5.75
CA PRO A 206 3.26 -19.63 -4.42
C PRO A 206 4.76 -19.53 -4.17
N GLN A 207 5.23 -18.36 -3.72
CA GLN A 207 6.65 -18.08 -3.45
C GLN A 207 7.09 -18.54 -2.07
#